data_AF-A0A951ESR0-F1
#
_entry.id   AF-A0A951ESR0-F1
#
_cell.length_a   1.000
_cell.length_b   1.000
_cell.length_c   1.000
_cell.angle_alpha   90.00
_cell.angle_beta   90.00
_cell.angle_gamma   90.00
#
_symmetry.space_group_name_H-M   'P 1'
#
loop_
_entity.id
_entity.type
_entity.pdbx_description
1 polymer ?
#
loop_
_entity_poly.entity_id
_entity_poly.type
_entity_poly.pdbx_seq_one_letter_code
_entity_poly.pdbx_strand_id
1 'polypeptide(L)'
;EWAGSAEFQSALSRRLRNLGIREAGLREAALADPGWEKIAALDAGVRFVETLARSGAVQRGGQSARLLRQLIAQTDLIPAAYWSVGLTDSQSLHFRGAILVRVRGKLPACSPETPELAAALTEKPPRPGRELLRLLRADGILGSFFLVFTLLLAAGAVILQAVLFRGLFDLGAELTLAGQRFGALLGLFFLLLLLLLLEYPATLTLLGMGRHLETRLRLAFLEKIPRLGDRYFKSRLKSDMSERSHIIYRIRRIPEMGGRLLRNFFELVLTAVGIAWIDPQSAPFAAAGAVAAVALPLTL
;
A
#
# COMPACT_ATOMS: atom_id res chain seq x y z
N GLU A 1 16.68 -30.46 -16.34
CA GLU A 1 16.33 -29.35 -17.24
C GLU A 1 16.85 -27.98 -16.78
N TRP A 2 16.42 -27.42 -15.63
CA TRP A 2 16.82 -26.05 -15.23
C TRP A 2 18.34 -25.81 -15.13
N ALA A 3 19.09 -26.75 -14.52
CA ALA A 3 20.55 -26.64 -14.42
C ALA A 3 21.25 -26.64 -15.79
N GLY A 4 20.61 -27.15 -16.84
CA GLY A 4 21.12 -27.09 -18.23
C GLY A 4 20.75 -25.81 -18.98
N SER A 5 19.91 -24.93 -18.41
CA SER A 5 19.47 -23.70 -19.07
C SER A 5 20.63 -22.74 -19.34
N ALA A 6 20.54 -22.00 -20.45
CA ALA A 6 21.55 -21.02 -20.83
C ALA A 6 21.73 -19.94 -19.74
N GLU A 7 20.64 -19.55 -19.07
CA GLU A 7 20.63 -18.58 -17.99
C GLU A 7 21.44 -19.06 -16.78
N PHE A 8 21.14 -20.27 -16.27
CA PHE A 8 21.87 -20.82 -15.13
C PHE A 8 23.35 -21.01 -15.46
N GLN A 9 23.64 -21.58 -16.63
CA GLN A 9 24.99 -21.82 -17.10
C GLN A 9 25.78 -20.51 -17.23
N SER A 10 25.21 -19.47 -17.84
CA SER A 10 25.85 -18.16 -17.97
C SER A 10 26.16 -17.50 -16.62
N ALA A 11 25.26 -17.65 -15.63
CA ALA A 11 25.44 -17.13 -14.29
C ALA A 11 26.57 -17.86 -13.56
N LEU A 12 26.62 -19.19 -13.66
CA LEU A 12 27.68 -20.02 -13.08
C LEU A 12 29.05 -19.70 -13.70
N SER A 13 29.14 -19.56 -15.03
CA SER A 13 30.38 -19.18 -15.70
C SER A 13 30.90 -17.84 -15.22
N ARG A 14 29.99 -16.86 -15.05
CA ARG A 14 30.38 -15.53 -14.58
C ARG A 14 30.93 -15.59 -13.16
N ARG A 15 30.36 -16.40 -12.26
CA ARG A 15 30.89 -16.59 -10.90
C ARG A 15 32.29 -17.22 -10.91
N LEU A 16 32.51 -18.26 -11.71
CA LEU A 16 33.82 -18.89 -11.88
C LEU A 16 34.87 -17.90 -12.42
N ARG A 17 34.52 -17.09 -13.42
CA ARG A 17 35.39 -16.02 -13.95
C ARG A 17 35.71 -14.97 -12.90
N ASN A 18 34.74 -14.54 -12.10
CA ASN A 18 34.95 -13.58 -11.01
C ASN A 18 35.91 -14.10 -9.93
N LEU A 19 35.93 -15.43 -9.73
CA LEU A 19 36.89 -16.12 -8.86
C LEU A 19 38.26 -16.32 -9.51
N GLY A 20 38.48 -15.90 -10.76
CA GLY A 20 39.73 -16.12 -11.50
C GLY A 20 39.96 -17.57 -11.92
N ILE A 21 38.92 -18.41 -11.92
CA ILE A 21 39.01 -19.82 -12.28
C ILE A 21 38.76 -19.94 -13.79
N ARG A 22 39.77 -20.38 -14.54
CA ARG A 22 39.64 -20.68 -15.98
C ARG A 22 38.99 -22.06 -16.14
N GLU A 23 37.83 -22.10 -16.80
CA GLU A 23 36.96 -23.26 -17.00
C GLU A 23 37.56 -24.31 -17.96
N ALA A 24 38.50 -25.14 -17.53
CA ALA A 24 38.80 -26.36 -18.28
C ALA A 24 37.95 -27.52 -17.73
N GLY A 25 36.79 -27.77 -18.34
CA GLY A 25 36.02 -29.02 -18.21
C GLY A 25 35.16 -29.24 -16.97
N LEU A 26 35.26 -28.42 -15.91
CA LEU A 26 34.51 -28.67 -14.65
C LEU A 26 32.98 -28.63 -14.82
N ARG A 27 32.45 -27.71 -15.64
CA ARG A 27 31.01 -27.61 -15.92
C ARG A 27 30.51 -28.71 -16.83
N GLU A 28 31.27 -29.00 -17.88
CA GLU A 28 30.96 -30.05 -18.85
C GLU A 28 30.95 -31.42 -18.16
N ALA A 29 31.94 -31.69 -17.30
CA ALA A 29 31.99 -32.91 -16.50
C ALA A 29 30.83 -33.01 -15.49
N ALA A 30 30.41 -31.89 -14.88
CA ALA A 30 29.28 -31.87 -13.95
C ALA A 30 27.92 -32.01 -14.64
N LEU A 31 27.78 -31.54 -15.89
CA LEU A 31 26.56 -31.67 -16.71
C LEU A 31 26.47 -33.02 -17.44
N ALA A 32 27.60 -33.68 -17.69
CA ALA A 32 27.63 -35.00 -18.33
C ALA A 32 27.09 -36.11 -17.42
N ASP A 33 26.99 -35.86 -16.12
CA ASP A 33 26.35 -36.78 -15.18
C ASP A 33 24.82 -36.66 -15.30
N PRO A 34 24.08 -37.76 -15.48
CA PRO A 34 22.62 -37.73 -15.47
C PRO A 34 22.02 -37.33 -14.10
N GLY A 35 22.80 -37.41 -13.01
CA GLY A 35 22.41 -37.01 -11.67
C GLY A 35 22.51 -35.50 -11.40
N TRP A 36 21.71 -35.03 -10.44
CA TRP A 36 21.71 -33.61 -10.00
C TRP A 36 22.87 -33.26 -9.06
N GLU A 37 23.51 -34.27 -8.46
CA GLU A 37 24.45 -34.11 -7.35
C GLU A 37 25.72 -33.35 -7.75
N LYS A 38 26.34 -33.72 -8.89
CA LYS A 38 27.60 -33.09 -9.33
C LYS A 38 27.44 -31.63 -9.69
N ILE A 39 26.35 -31.27 -10.38
CA ILE A 39 26.07 -29.87 -10.72
C ILE A 39 25.65 -29.05 -9.50
N ALA A 40 24.94 -29.65 -8.54
CA ALA A 40 24.59 -29.02 -7.27
C ALA A 40 25.82 -28.79 -6.38
N ALA A 41 26.74 -29.76 -6.30
CA ALA A 41 28.00 -29.65 -5.60
C ALA A 41 28.89 -28.54 -6.19
N LEU A 42 28.91 -28.43 -7.53
CA LEU A 42 29.63 -27.35 -8.20
C LEU A 42 29.05 -25.96 -7.86
N ASP A 43 27.72 -25.75 -7.93
CA ASP A 43 27.10 -24.47 -7.54
C ASP A 43 27.34 -24.15 -6.06
N ALA A 44 27.15 -25.13 -5.16
CA ALA A 44 27.34 -24.95 -3.73
C ALA A 44 28.81 -24.63 -3.39
N GLY A 45 29.75 -25.36 -3.97
CA GLY A 45 31.18 -25.12 -3.83
C GLY A 45 31.60 -23.74 -4.36
N VAL A 46 31.08 -23.32 -5.50
CA VAL A 46 31.35 -21.97 -6.05
C VAL A 46 30.84 -20.87 -5.10
N ARG A 47 29.63 -21.01 -4.55
CA ARG A 47 29.08 -20.04 -3.58
C ARG A 47 29.90 -19.98 -2.29
N PHE A 48 30.34 -21.13 -1.80
CA PHE A 48 31.15 -21.18 -0.59
C PHE A 48 32.52 -20.52 -0.82
N VAL A 49 33.21 -20.87 -1.92
CA VAL A 49 34.50 -20.27 -2.29
C VAL A 49 34.37 -18.77 -2.58
N GLU A 50 33.28 -18.33 -3.22
CA GLU A 50 32.98 -16.90 -3.42
C GLU A 50 32.84 -16.17 -2.09
N THR A 51 32.20 -16.78 -1.10
CA THR A 51 32.04 -16.20 0.24
C THR A 51 33.38 -16.07 0.96
N LEU A 52 34.23 -17.11 0.90
CA LEU A 52 35.59 -17.08 1.45
C LEU A 52 36.51 -16.08 0.73
N ALA A 53 36.37 -15.96 -0.59
CA ALA A 53 37.15 -14.99 -1.36
C ALA A 53 36.70 -13.56 -1.07
N ARG A 54 35.42 -13.33 -0.81
CA ARG A 54 34.89 -12.01 -0.41
C ARG A 54 35.33 -11.59 0.99
N SER A 55 35.50 -12.54 1.92
CA SER A 55 36.03 -12.25 3.27
C SER A 55 37.55 -12.14 3.32
N GLY A 56 38.26 -12.38 2.19
CA GLY A 56 39.71 -12.36 2.12
C GLY A 56 40.40 -13.64 2.61
N ALA A 57 39.65 -14.66 3.04
CA ALA A 57 40.20 -15.93 3.50
C ALA A 57 40.85 -16.77 2.39
N VAL A 58 40.46 -16.53 1.13
CA VAL A 58 40.99 -17.23 -0.05
C VAL A 58 41.28 -16.23 -1.18
N GLN A 59 42.45 -16.31 -1.78
CA GLN A 59 42.83 -15.49 -2.94
C GLN A 59 42.15 -16.00 -4.22
N ARG A 60 41.67 -15.07 -5.03
CA ARG A 60 41.13 -15.35 -6.36
C ARG A 60 42.21 -15.94 -7.28
N GLY A 61 41.81 -16.82 -8.18
CA GLY A 61 42.70 -17.51 -9.12
C GLY A 61 43.03 -18.93 -8.68
N GLY A 62 44.32 -19.26 -8.62
CA GLY A 62 44.79 -20.64 -8.38
C GLY A 62 44.39 -21.21 -7.01
N GLN A 63 44.29 -20.38 -5.96
CA GLN A 63 43.88 -20.85 -4.63
C GLN A 63 42.39 -21.21 -4.60
N SER A 64 41.51 -20.33 -5.10
CA SER A 64 40.08 -20.64 -5.30
C SER A 64 39.86 -21.88 -6.17
N ALA A 65 40.64 -22.05 -7.25
CA ALA A 65 40.51 -23.21 -8.14
C ALA A 65 40.93 -24.54 -7.49
N ARG A 66 41.96 -24.54 -6.63
CA ARG A 66 42.38 -25.73 -5.87
C ARG A 66 41.35 -26.10 -4.82
N LEU A 67 40.88 -25.10 -4.06
CA LEU A 67 39.87 -25.31 -3.02
C LEU A 67 38.55 -25.83 -3.63
N LEU A 68 38.09 -25.24 -4.72
CA LEU A 68 36.87 -25.69 -5.39
C LEU A 68 36.97 -27.16 -5.86
N ARG A 69 38.12 -27.57 -6.42
CA ARG A 69 38.33 -28.96 -6.83
C ARG A 69 38.31 -29.93 -5.64
N GLN A 70 38.90 -29.53 -4.51
CA GLN A 70 38.87 -30.33 -3.29
C GLN A 70 37.43 -30.48 -2.75
N LEU A 71 36.65 -29.39 -2.75
CA LEU A 71 35.25 -29.41 -2.31
C LEU A 71 34.35 -30.26 -3.22
N ILE A 72 34.60 -30.28 -4.52
CA ILE A 72 33.86 -31.13 -5.46
C ILE A 72 34.23 -32.61 -5.28
N ALA A 73 35.48 -32.90 -4.94
CA ALA A 73 35.93 -34.28 -4.65
C ALA A 73 35.44 -34.79 -3.29
N GLN A 74 35.23 -33.88 -2.32
CA GLN A 74 34.77 -34.19 -0.96
C GLN A 74 33.61 -33.26 -0.59
N THR A 75 32.41 -33.61 -1.07
CA THR A 75 31.20 -32.79 -0.95
C THR A 75 30.78 -32.53 0.49
N ASP A 76 31.15 -33.41 1.42
CA ASP A 76 30.84 -33.30 2.85
C ASP A 76 31.52 -32.08 3.51
N LEU A 77 32.56 -31.53 2.88
CA LEU A 77 33.24 -30.31 3.32
C LEU A 77 32.46 -29.03 2.98
N ILE A 78 31.42 -29.10 2.14
CA ILE A 78 30.61 -27.94 1.76
C ILE A 78 29.50 -27.75 2.81
N PRO A 79 29.48 -26.61 3.55
CA PRO A 79 28.46 -26.40 4.57
C PRO A 79 27.04 -26.41 3.98
N ALA A 80 26.10 -27.02 4.71
CA ALA A 80 24.70 -27.18 4.30
C ALA A 80 24.03 -25.88 3.82
N ALA A 81 24.42 -24.73 4.38
CA ALA A 81 23.87 -23.41 4.01
C ALA A 81 24.13 -22.98 2.56
N TYR A 82 25.11 -23.56 1.87
CA TYR A 82 25.46 -23.20 0.49
C TYR A 82 24.77 -24.09 -0.56
N TRP A 83 24.11 -25.16 -0.14
CA TRP A 83 23.38 -26.05 -1.02
C TRP A 83 22.03 -25.43 -1.43
N SER A 84 21.79 -25.37 -2.74
CA SER A 84 20.51 -24.89 -3.31
C SER A 84 19.53 -26.01 -3.58
N VAL A 85 20.02 -27.25 -3.73
CA VAL A 85 19.22 -28.45 -3.97
C VAL A 85 19.53 -29.43 -2.85
N GLY A 86 18.50 -30.10 -2.34
CA GLY A 86 18.64 -31.23 -1.44
C GLY A 86 17.56 -32.27 -1.70
N LEU A 87 17.76 -33.49 -1.20
CA LEU A 87 16.74 -34.52 -1.21
C LEU A 87 15.67 -34.17 -0.17
N THR A 88 14.40 -34.24 -0.59
CA THR A 88 13.26 -34.25 0.35
C THR A 88 12.92 -35.69 0.67
N ASP A 89 12.77 -36.53 -0.35
CA ASP A 89 12.55 -37.98 -0.28
C ASP A 89 13.42 -38.70 -1.34
N SER A 90 13.32 -40.03 -1.42
CA SER A 90 14.07 -40.85 -2.40
C SER A 90 13.77 -40.55 -3.88
N GLN A 91 12.69 -39.81 -4.18
CA GLN A 91 12.28 -39.47 -5.55
C GLN A 91 12.02 -37.97 -5.77
N SER A 92 12.19 -37.13 -4.75
CA SER A 92 11.84 -35.71 -4.82
C SER A 92 12.98 -34.81 -4.34
N LEU A 93 13.25 -33.75 -5.11
CA LEU A 93 14.27 -32.75 -4.81
C LEU A 93 13.61 -31.45 -4.34
N HIS A 94 14.10 -30.90 -3.24
CA HIS A 94 13.78 -29.53 -2.84
C HIS A 94 14.84 -28.58 -3.39
N PHE A 95 14.39 -27.58 -4.15
CA PHE A 95 15.23 -26.50 -4.66
C PHE A 95 14.89 -25.17 -4.00
N ARG A 96 15.91 -24.47 -3.49
CA ARG A 96 15.83 -23.13 -2.92
C ARG A 96 16.58 -22.15 -3.80
N GLY A 97 15.87 -21.14 -4.31
CA GLY A 97 16.45 -20.07 -5.12
C GLY A 97 15.55 -18.84 -5.19
N ALA A 98 16.04 -17.82 -5.89
CA ALA A 98 15.25 -16.64 -6.24
C ALA A 98 15.02 -16.65 -7.76
N ILE A 99 13.80 -16.29 -8.18
CA ILE A 99 13.43 -16.18 -9.59
C ILE A 99 13.27 -14.70 -9.92
N LEU A 100 13.99 -14.21 -10.93
CA LEU A 100 13.81 -12.87 -11.46
C LEU A 100 12.86 -12.92 -12.66
N VAL A 101 11.67 -12.33 -12.51
CA VAL A 101 10.71 -12.21 -13.61
C VAL A 101 10.95 -10.88 -14.33
N ARG A 102 11.36 -10.96 -15.61
CA ARG A 102 11.51 -9.77 -16.47
C ARG A 102 10.42 -9.79 -17.55
N VAL A 103 9.50 -8.85 -17.47
CA VAL A 103 8.47 -8.65 -18.50
C VAL A 103 9.09 -7.86 -19.66
N ARG A 104 9.24 -8.49 -20.85
CA ARG A 104 9.84 -7.87 -22.04
C ARG A 104 8.81 -7.23 -23.00
N GLY A 105 7.53 -7.48 -22.78
CA GLY A 105 6.44 -7.02 -23.64
C GLY A 105 5.21 -7.91 -23.47
N LYS A 106 4.16 -7.62 -24.22
CA LYS A 106 2.93 -8.41 -24.24
C LYS A 106 2.94 -9.31 -25.47
N LEU A 107 2.88 -10.62 -25.27
CA LEU A 107 2.66 -11.59 -26.33
C LEU A 107 1.15 -11.76 -26.58
N PRO A 108 0.73 -12.26 -27.76
CA PRO A 108 -0.65 -12.67 -27.99
C PRO A 108 -1.08 -13.70 -26.92
N ALA A 109 -2.35 -13.64 -26.52
CA ALA A 109 -2.86 -14.46 -25.44
C ALA A 109 -2.74 -15.95 -25.81
N CYS A 110 -1.93 -16.70 -25.07
CA CYS A 110 -1.90 -18.16 -25.15
C CYS A 110 -3.00 -18.77 -24.28
N SER A 111 -3.49 -19.93 -24.68
CA SER A 111 -4.37 -20.75 -23.85
C SER A 111 -3.65 -21.09 -22.55
N PRO A 112 -4.25 -20.80 -21.37
CA PRO A 112 -3.61 -21.11 -20.10
C PRO A 112 -3.46 -22.62 -19.93
N GLU A 113 -2.22 -23.07 -19.70
CA GLU A 113 -1.89 -24.50 -19.56
C GLU A 113 -2.42 -25.11 -18.26
N THR A 114 -2.72 -24.28 -17.25
CA THR A 114 -3.30 -24.73 -15.99
C THR A 114 -4.61 -24.03 -15.66
N PRO A 115 -5.56 -24.74 -15.01
CA PRO A 115 -6.82 -24.14 -14.57
C PRO A 115 -6.58 -22.99 -13.58
N GLU A 116 -5.48 -23.00 -12.83
CA GLU A 116 -5.14 -21.89 -11.93
C GLU A 116 -4.77 -20.62 -12.66
N LEU A 117 -4.02 -20.73 -13.76
CA LEU A 117 -3.64 -19.59 -14.59
C LEU A 117 -4.86 -19.02 -15.31
N ALA A 118 -5.77 -19.88 -15.79
CA ALA A 118 -7.06 -19.47 -16.35
C ALA A 118 -7.90 -18.67 -15.35
N ALA A 119 -8.00 -19.15 -14.10
CA ALA A 119 -8.71 -18.45 -13.04
C ALA A 119 -8.07 -17.10 -12.71
N ALA A 120 -6.73 -17.03 -12.62
CA ALA A 120 -6.03 -15.78 -12.32
C ALA A 120 -6.16 -14.73 -13.45
N LEU A 121 -6.18 -15.17 -14.72
CA LEU A 121 -6.38 -14.29 -15.87
C LEU A 121 -7.81 -13.73 -15.96
N THR A 122 -8.79 -14.45 -15.44
CA THR A 122 -10.21 -14.06 -15.44
C THR A 122 -10.66 -13.36 -14.16
N GLU A 123 -9.79 -13.27 -13.15
CA GLU A 123 -10.09 -12.62 -11.89
C GLU A 123 -10.41 -11.14 -12.11
N LYS A 124 -11.63 -10.73 -11.71
CA LYS A 124 -12.07 -9.35 -11.90
C LYS A 124 -11.23 -8.41 -11.02
N PRO A 125 -10.80 -7.24 -11.53
CA PRO A 125 -10.05 -6.30 -10.72
C PRO A 125 -10.87 -5.87 -9.50
N PRO A 126 -10.24 -5.81 -8.30
CA PRO A 126 -10.94 -5.37 -7.10
C PRO A 126 -11.42 -3.92 -7.28
N ARG A 127 -12.63 -3.63 -6.78
CA ARG A 127 -13.24 -2.28 -6.83
C ARG A 127 -13.31 -1.68 -5.42
N PRO A 128 -12.17 -1.29 -4.82
CA PRO A 128 -12.08 -0.94 -3.40
C PRO A 128 -12.98 0.23 -3.01
N GLY A 129 -13.06 1.27 -3.85
CA GLY A 129 -13.91 2.43 -3.55
C GLY A 129 -15.41 2.11 -3.51
N ARG A 130 -15.89 1.20 -4.38
CA ARG A 130 -17.29 0.76 -4.36
C ARG A 130 -17.60 -0.07 -3.13
N GLU A 131 -16.68 -0.96 -2.75
CA GLU A 131 -16.87 -1.79 -1.56
C GLU A 131 -16.82 -0.95 -0.28
N LEU A 132 -15.92 0.04 -0.21
CA LEU A 132 -15.88 1.01 0.88
C LEU A 132 -17.21 1.78 1.00
N LEU A 133 -17.74 2.29 -0.11
CA LEU A 133 -19.02 3.00 -0.11
C LEU A 133 -20.18 2.08 0.32
N ARG A 134 -20.15 0.81 -0.10
CA ARG A 134 -21.11 -0.19 0.33
C ARG A 134 -21.06 -0.44 1.83
N LEU A 135 -19.85 -0.57 2.39
CA LEU A 135 -19.64 -0.79 3.83
C LEU A 135 -20.05 0.42 4.67
N LEU A 136 -19.83 1.64 4.17
CA LEU A 136 -20.26 2.88 4.83
C LEU A 136 -21.79 3.04 4.81
N ARG A 137 -22.45 2.66 3.72
CA ARG A 137 -23.92 2.73 3.61
C ARG A 137 -24.66 1.66 4.40
N ALA A 138 -23.97 0.61 4.84
CA ALA A 138 -24.59 -0.48 5.58
C ALA A 138 -25.09 -0.07 6.98
N ASP A 139 -24.65 1.08 7.52
CA ASP A 139 -25.18 1.67 8.77
C ASP A 139 -26.49 2.46 8.59
N GLY A 140 -26.98 2.57 7.35
CA GLY A 140 -28.23 3.25 7.02
C GLY A 140 -28.04 4.57 6.28
N ILE A 141 -28.92 4.80 5.32
CA ILE A 141 -28.93 6.00 4.48
C ILE A 141 -29.31 7.23 5.30
N LEU A 142 -30.20 7.06 6.28
CA LEU A 142 -30.72 8.16 7.10
C LEU A 142 -29.61 8.82 7.93
N GLY A 143 -28.76 8.03 8.60
CA GLY A 143 -27.62 8.56 9.36
C GLY A 143 -26.61 9.28 8.48
N SER A 144 -26.34 8.74 7.28
CA SER A 144 -25.48 9.39 6.29
C SER A 144 -26.09 10.72 5.81
N PHE A 145 -27.40 10.77 5.59
CA PHE A 145 -28.10 11.99 5.19
C PHE A 145 -28.03 13.06 6.28
N PHE A 146 -28.36 12.72 7.52
CA PHE A 146 -28.27 13.66 8.65
C PHE A 146 -26.85 14.18 8.84
N LEU A 147 -25.83 13.32 8.73
CA LEU A 147 -24.45 13.75 8.79
C LEU A 147 -24.11 14.76 7.69
N VAL A 148 -24.46 14.48 6.44
CA VAL A 148 -24.23 15.42 5.31
C VAL A 148 -24.96 16.74 5.55
N PHE A 149 -26.21 16.68 6.01
CA PHE A 149 -27.01 17.85 6.33
C PHE A 149 -26.40 18.68 7.47
N THR A 150 -25.95 18.04 8.55
CA THR A 150 -25.27 18.70 9.66
C THR A 150 -23.95 19.35 9.21
N LEU A 151 -23.17 18.69 8.35
CA LEU A 151 -21.95 19.27 7.78
C LEU A 151 -22.25 20.50 6.90
N LEU A 152 -23.34 20.46 6.12
CA LEU A 152 -23.80 21.60 5.33
C LEU A 152 -24.23 22.77 6.21
N LEU A 153 -25.01 22.51 7.27
CA LEU A 153 -25.41 23.53 8.25
C LEU A 153 -24.20 24.13 8.98
N ALA A 154 -23.24 23.29 9.39
CA ALA A 154 -22.02 23.75 10.03
C ALA A 154 -21.20 24.65 9.10
N ALA A 155 -21.04 24.28 7.82
CA ALA A 155 -20.38 25.09 6.82
C ALA A 155 -21.09 26.45 6.61
N GLY A 156 -22.42 26.47 6.52
CA GLY A 156 -23.19 27.72 6.39
C GLY A 156 -23.10 28.61 7.63
N ALA A 157 -23.06 28.02 8.82
CA ALA A 157 -22.96 28.78 10.06
C ALA A 157 -21.60 29.47 10.24
N VAL A 158 -20.52 28.95 9.66
CA VAL A 158 -19.22 29.66 9.60
C VAL A 158 -19.33 30.98 8.83
N ILE A 159 -20.13 31.03 7.76
CA ILE A 159 -20.37 32.28 7.01
C ILE A 159 -21.15 33.27 7.87
N LEU A 160 -22.18 32.79 8.56
CA LEU A 160 -22.95 33.61 9.50
C LEU A 160 -22.06 34.18 10.61
N GLN A 161 -21.14 33.38 11.14
CA GLN A 161 -20.12 33.86 12.10
C GLN A 161 -19.28 34.99 11.50
N ALA A 162 -18.78 34.83 10.26
CA ALA A 162 -17.96 35.85 9.62
C ALA A 162 -18.72 37.18 9.46
N VAL A 163 -19.99 37.13 9.03
CA VAL A 163 -20.86 38.31 8.91
C VAL A 163 -21.13 38.95 10.27
N LEU A 164 -21.43 38.16 11.30
CA LEU A 164 -21.67 38.67 12.65
C LEU A 164 -20.41 39.28 13.27
N PHE A 165 -19.25 38.66 13.05
CA PHE A 165 -17.97 39.18 13.51
C PHE A 165 -17.67 40.51 12.81
N ARG A 166 -17.89 40.59 11.49
CA ARG A 166 -17.79 41.84 10.73
C ARG A 166 -18.73 42.92 11.28
N GLY A 167 -19.98 42.57 11.51
CA GLY A 167 -20.98 43.45 12.10
C GLY A 167 -20.56 43.94 13.50
N LEU A 168 -19.94 43.09 14.32
CA LEU A 168 -19.45 43.47 15.64
C LEU A 168 -18.32 44.52 15.57
N PHE A 169 -17.43 44.45 14.57
CA PHE A 169 -16.39 45.47 14.37
C PHE A 169 -16.96 46.79 13.85
N ASP A 170 -17.83 46.74 12.85
CA ASP A 170 -18.39 47.95 12.23
C ASP A 170 -19.34 48.67 13.19
N LEU A 171 -20.19 47.92 13.92
CA LEU A 171 -21.13 48.48 14.91
C LEU A 171 -20.48 48.74 16.27
N GLY A 172 -19.32 48.15 16.58
CA GLY A 172 -18.61 48.38 17.85
C GLY A 172 -18.26 49.85 18.08
N ALA A 173 -18.09 50.62 17.01
CA ALA A 173 -17.90 52.07 17.04
C ALA A 173 -19.20 52.85 17.35
N GLU A 174 -20.38 52.34 16.95
CA GLU A 174 -21.69 53.00 17.13
C GLU A 174 -22.43 52.54 18.39
N LEU A 175 -22.13 51.35 18.91
CA LEU A 175 -22.68 50.76 20.13
C LEU A 175 -22.06 51.46 21.36
N THR A 176 -22.52 52.67 21.68
CA THR A 176 -22.02 53.46 22.82
C THR A 176 -22.60 53.00 24.17
N LEU A 177 -23.78 52.36 24.17
CA LEU A 177 -24.45 51.85 25.37
C LEU A 177 -23.91 50.46 25.77
N ALA A 178 -23.43 50.35 27.02
CA ALA A 178 -22.88 49.11 27.58
C ALA A 178 -23.85 47.91 27.48
N GLY A 179 -25.16 48.14 27.59
CA GLY A 179 -26.17 47.10 27.45
C GLY A 179 -26.23 46.47 26.05
N GLN A 180 -26.06 47.26 24.99
CA GLN A 180 -26.08 46.74 23.62
C GLN A 180 -24.83 45.91 23.31
N ARG A 181 -23.67 46.31 23.86
CA ARG A 181 -22.43 45.53 23.78
C ARG A 181 -22.55 44.16 24.46
N PHE A 182 -23.14 44.13 25.66
CA PHE A 182 -23.38 42.89 26.39
C PHE A 182 -24.34 41.95 25.64
N GLY A 183 -25.41 42.50 25.06
CA GLY A 183 -26.34 41.73 24.22
C GLY A 183 -25.67 41.11 22.99
N ALA A 184 -24.84 41.87 22.28
CA ALA A 184 -24.08 41.37 21.12
C ALA A 184 -23.11 40.24 21.51
N LEU A 185 -22.38 40.39 22.62
CA LEU A 185 -21.50 39.35 23.15
C LEU A 185 -22.27 38.08 23.53
N LEU A 186 -23.43 38.23 24.17
CA LEU A 186 -24.27 37.11 24.57
C LEU A 186 -24.88 36.39 23.35
N GLY A 187 -25.28 37.13 22.32
CA GLY A 187 -25.72 36.58 21.04
C GLY A 187 -24.61 35.79 20.33
N LEU A 188 -23.39 36.33 20.30
CA LEU A 188 -22.22 35.64 19.75
C LEU A 188 -21.92 34.35 20.55
N PHE A 189 -21.92 34.43 21.88
CA PHE A 189 -21.73 33.26 22.74
C PHE A 189 -22.79 32.18 22.49
N PHE A 190 -24.06 32.57 22.38
CA PHE A 190 -25.15 31.64 22.08
C PHE A 190 -24.98 30.98 20.71
N LEU A 191 -24.57 31.73 19.68
CA LEU A 191 -24.30 31.16 18.37
C LEU A 191 -23.12 30.18 18.41
N LEU A 192 -22.03 30.51 19.11
CA LEU A 192 -20.90 29.61 19.29
C LEU A 192 -21.31 28.32 20.01
N LEU A 193 -22.16 28.43 21.04
CA LEU A 193 -22.70 27.27 21.74
C LEU A 193 -23.58 26.41 20.83
N LEU A 194 -24.44 27.03 20.02
CA LEU A 194 -25.28 26.32 19.05
C LEU A 194 -24.44 25.58 18.01
N LEU A 195 -23.37 26.21 17.53
CA LEU A 195 -22.41 25.59 16.62
C LEU A 195 -21.67 24.42 17.25
N LEU A 196 -21.23 24.56 18.50
CA LEU A 196 -20.61 23.47 19.24
C LEU A 196 -21.58 22.27 19.39
N LEU A 197 -22.85 22.54 19.72
CA LEU A 197 -23.90 21.52 19.83
C LEU A 197 -24.22 20.86 18.48
N LEU A 198 -23.97 21.54 17.36
CA LEU A 198 -24.13 21.00 16.01
C LEU A 198 -22.93 20.14 15.59
N GLU A 199 -21.70 20.61 15.85
CA GLU A 199 -20.46 19.94 15.44
C GLU A 199 -20.09 18.73 16.29
N TYR A 200 -20.42 18.76 17.58
CA TYR A 200 -20.13 17.66 18.50
C TYR A 200 -20.74 16.32 18.04
N PRO A 201 -22.06 16.21 17.77
CA PRO A 201 -22.64 14.96 17.27
C PRO A 201 -22.14 14.59 15.87
N ALA A 202 -21.82 15.55 15.00
CA ALA A 202 -21.22 15.26 13.69
C ALA A 202 -19.85 14.58 13.84
N THR A 203 -19.04 15.03 14.79
CA THR A 203 -17.73 14.43 15.07
C THR A 203 -17.87 13.03 15.66
N LEU A 204 -18.79 12.85 16.63
CA LEU A 204 -19.05 11.55 17.23
C LEU A 204 -19.56 10.52 16.21
N THR A 205 -20.44 10.93 15.30
CA THR A 205 -20.96 10.06 14.24
C THR A 205 -19.87 9.66 13.25
N LEU A 206 -19.01 10.60 12.81
CA LEU A 206 -17.85 10.30 11.95
C LEU A 206 -16.88 9.30 12.60
N LEU A 207 -16.55 9.50 13.89
CA LEU A 207 -15.71 8.58 14.66
C LEU A 207 -16.38 7.21 14.83
N GLY A 208 -17.69 7.19 15.06
CA GLY A 208 -18.51 5.98 15.12
C GLY A 208 -18.45 5.18 13.82
N MET A 209 -18.72 5.83 12.69
CA MET A 209 -18.64 5.23 11.35
C MET A 209 -17.25 4.62 11.08
N GLY A 210 -16.18 5.32 11.49
CA GLY A 210 -14.80 4.81 11.40
C GLY A 210 -14.61 3.51 12.15
N ARG A 211 -15.09 3.43 13.40
CA ARG A 211 -15.01 2.20 14.22
C ARG A 211 -15.87 1.07 13.66
N HIS A 212 -17.10 1.36 13.22
CA HIS A 212 -17.97 0.35 12.61
C HIS A 212 -17.38 -0.24 11.33
N LEU A 213 -16.83 0.62 10.47
CA LEU A 213 -16.12 0.20 9.26
C LEU A 213 -14.93 -0.70 9.58
N GLU A 214 -14.10 -0.32 10.56
CA GLU A 214 -12.96 -1.11 11.01
C GLU A 214 -13.39 -2.50 11.51
N THR A 215 -14.38 -2.55 12.40
CA THR A 215 -14.89 -3.80 12.99
C THR A 215 -15.49 -4.71 11.92
N ARG A 216 -16.30 -4.18 10.99
CA ARG A 216 -16.86 -4.97 9.89
C ARG A 216 -15.78 -5.56 9.00
N LEU A 217 -14.76 -4.78 8.68
CA LEU A 217 -13.67 -5.26 7.84
C LEU A 217 -12.86 -6.35 8.55
N ARG A 218 -12.59 -6.19 9.87
CA ARG A 218 -11.93 -7.23 10.67
C ARG A 218 -12.75 -8.51 10.70
N LEU A 219 -14.07 -8.42 10.91
CA LEU A 219 -14.97 -9.58 10.89
C LEU A 219 -14.99 -10.26 9.52
N ALA A 220 -15.14 -9.49 8.44
CA ALA A 220 -15.12 -10.03 7.08
C ALA A 220 -13.79 -10.70 6.74
N PHE A 221 -12.67 -10.15 7.23
CA PHE A 221 -11.35 -10.74 7.04
C PHE A 221 -11.21 -12.07 7.80
N LEU A 222 -11.62 -12.10 9.08
CA LEU A 222 -11.62 -13.31 9.90
C LEU A 222 -12.56 -14.39 9.37
N GLU A 223 -13.70 -14.02 8.79
CA GLU A 223 -14.60 -14.96 8.12
C GLU A 223 -14.00 -15.50 6.82
N LYS A 224 -13.23 -14.67 6.09
CA LYS A 224 -12.66 -15.06 4.80
C LYS A 224 -11.41 -15.93 4.94
N ILE A 225 -10.52 -15.65 5.90
CA ILE A 225 -9.23 -16.34 6.06
C ILE A 225 -9.37 -17.88 6.03
N PRO A 226 -10.27 -18.51 6.82
CA PRO A 226 -10.41 -19.97 6.84
C PRO A 226 -10.97 -20.55 5.54
N ARG A 227 -11.63 -19.72 4.72
CA ARG A 227 -12.22 -20.11 3.43
C ARG A 227 -11.25 -19.90 2.26
N LEU A 228 -10.01 -19.46 2.52
CA LEU A 228 -8.98 -19.33 1.50
C LEU A 228 -8.30 -20.68 1.28
N GLY A 229 -8.18 -21.10 0.02
CA GLY A 229 -7.45 -22.32 -0.31
C GLY A 229 -5.93 -22.18 -0.15
N ASP A 230 -5.24 -23.29 0.02
CA ASP A 230 -3.79 -23.38 0.28
C ASP A 230 -2.92 -22.58 -0.71
N ARG A 231 -3.36 -22.43 -1.96
CA ARG A 231 -2.69 -21.61 -2.98
C ARG A 231 -2.45 -20.17 -2.51
N TYR A 232 -3.41 -19.58 -1.81
CA TYR A 232 -3.30 -18.21 -1.33
C TYR A 232 -2.17 -18.08 -0.30
N PHE A 233 -2.06 -19.05 0.61
CA PHE A 233 -1.01 -19.08 1.63
C PHE A 233 0.37 -19.49 1.09
N LYS A 234 0.42 -20.25 -0.02
CA LYS A 234 1.68 -20.59 -0.70
C LYS A 234 2.27 -19.42 -1.50
N SER A 235 1.42 -18.52 -2.00
CA SER A 235 1.84 -17.38 -2.83
C SER A 235 2.02 -16.07 -2.06
N ARG A 236 1.43 -15.95 -0.86
CA ARG A 236 1.51 -14.76 -0.01
C ARG A 236 2.20 -15.08 1.31
N LEU A 237 3.13 -14.22 1.70
CA LEU A 237 3.82 -14.31 2.97
C LEU A 237 2.82 -14.15 4.13
N LYS A 238 2.86 -15.06 5.11
CA LYS A 238 2.04 -14.96 6.32
C LYS A 238 2.31 -13.66 7.10
N SER A 239 3.56 -13.18 7.08
CA SER A 239 3.96 -11.90 7.69
C SER A 239 3.26 -10.70 7.04
N ASP A 240 3.20 -10.65 5.70
CA ASP A 240 2.46 -9.59 4.97
C ASP A 240 0.96 -9.64 5.28
N MET A 241 0.36 -10.84 5.37
CA MET A 241 -1.05 -10.97 5.77
C MET A 241 -1.31 -10.48 7.21
N SER A 242 -0.38 -10.77 8.13
CA SER A 242 -0.45 -10.30 9.51
C SER A 242 -0.29 -8.78 9.60
N GLU A 243 0.68 -8.20 8.89
CA GLU A 243 0.91 -6.77 8.82
C GLU A 243 -0.31 -6.04 8.25
N ARG A 244 -0.87 -6.52 7.14
CA ARG A 244 -2.11 -5.95 6.56
C ARG A 244 -3.27 -6.01 7.53
N SER A 245 -3.44 -7.12 8.24
CA SER A 245 -4.46 -7.24 9.29
C SER A 245 -4.22 -6.25 10.43
N HIS A 246 -2.95 -5.99 10.77
CA HIS A 246 -2.58 -5.04 11.80
C HIS A 246 -2.86 -3.59 11.36
N ILE A 247 -2.63 -3.25 10.09
CA ILE A 247 -2.79 -1.89 9.56
C ILE A 247 -4.26 -1.53 9.25
N ILE A 248 -5.21 -2.46 9.40
CA ILE A 248 -6.66 -2.22 9.20
C ILE A 248 -7.17 -0.97 9.96
N TYR A 249 -6.60 -0.65 11.14
CA TYR A 249 -7.00 0.55 11.89
C TYR A 249 -6.86 1.86 11.09
N ARG A 250 -5.99 1.94 10.07
CA ARG A 250 -5.84 3.16 9.25
C ARG A 250 -7.14 3.50 8.50
N ILE A 251 -7.94 2.49 8.16
CA ILE A 251 -9.20 2.65 7.43
C ILE A 251 -10.24 3.42 8.25
N ARG A 252 -10.15 3.40 9.58
CA ARG A 252 -11.08 4.15 10.46
C ARG A 252 -10.96 5.67 10.32
N ARG A 253 -9.86 6.19 9.74
CA ARG A 253 -9.66 7.62 9.48
C ARG A 253 -10.37 8.10 8.21
N ILE A 254 -10.77 7.19 7.33
CA ILE A 254 -11.36 7.54 6.04
C ILE A 254 -12.67 8.33 6.20
N PRO A 255 -13.62 7.94 7.08
CA PRO A 255 -14.84 8.72 7.27
C PRO A 255 -14.56 10.13 7.76
N GLU A 256 -13.65 10.30 8.72
CA GLU A 256 -13.24 11.61 9.24
C GLU A 256 -12.61 12.50 8.15
N MET A 257 -11.74 11.93 7.30
CA MET A 257 -11.16 12.64 6.16
C MET A 257 -12.22 13.00 5.12
N GLY A 258 -13.16 12.09 4.84
CA GLY A 258 -14.27 12.33 3.93
C GLY A 258 -15.23 13.41 4.42
N GLY A 259 -15.54 13.43 5.72
CA GLY A 259 -16.34 14.46 6.36
C GLY A 259 -15.67 15.83 6.29
N ARG A 260 -14.37 15.91 6.57
CA ARG A 260 -13.57 17.15 6.41
C ARG A 260 -13.54 17.64 4.98
N LEU A 261 -13.30 16.74 4.01
CA LEU A 261 -13.31 17.09 2.58
C LEU A 261 -14.67 17.65 2.16
N LEU A 262 -15.75 17.01 2.60
CA LEU A 262 -17.11 17.45 2.28
C LEU A 262 -17.46 18.79 2.93
N ARG A 263 -17.08 19.01 4.20
CA ARG A 263 -17.26 20.29 4.88
C ARG A 263 -16.51 21.42 4.16
N ASN A 264 -15.23 21.22 3.86
CA ASN A 264 -14.43 22.20 3.13
C ASN A 264 -15.00 22.48 1.74
N PHE A 265 -15.54 21.46 1.06
CA PHE A 265 -16.23 21.64 -0.21
C PHE A 265 -17.48 22.52 -0.05
N PHE A 266 -18.32 22.26 0.95
CA PHE A 266 -19.49 23.10 1.23
C PHE A 266 -19.11 24.53 1.59
N GLU A 267 -18.11 24.73 2.44
CA GLU A 267 -17.59 26.06 2.80
C GLU A 267 -17.13 26.82 1.56
N LEU A 268 -16.38 26.15 0.67
CA LEU A 268 -15.90 26.76 -0.57
C LEU A 268 -17.06 27.17 -1.49
N VAL A 269 -18.01 26.27 -1.72
CA VAL A 269 -19.18 26.54 -2.57
C VAL A 269 -20.03 27.65 -1.98
N LEU A 270 -20.38 27.57 -0.68
CA LEU A 270 -21.21 28.58 -0.03
C LEU A 270 -20.52 29.94 0.04
N THR A 271 -19.21 29.99 0.24
CA THR A 271 -18.44 31.24 0.21
C THR A 271 -18.45 31.85 -1.18
N ALA A 272 -18.18 31.07 -2.24
CA ALA A 272 -18.22 31.57 -3.61
C ALA A 272 -19.61 32.06 -4.01
N VAL A 273 -20.66 31.32 -3.65
CA VAL A 273 -22.06 31.72 -3.87
C VAL A 273 -22.40 32.98 -3.08
N GLY A 274 -21.98 33.07 -1.81
CA GLY A 274 -22.20 34.24 -0.97
C GLY A 274 -21.55 35.50 -1.53
N ILE A 275 -20.31 35.41 -2.01
CA ILE A 275 -19.61 36.52 -2.66
C ILE A 275 -20.33 36.94 -3.94
N ALA A 276 -20.67 35.98 -4.81
CA ALA A 276 -21.38 36.28 -6.06
C ALA A 276 -22.77 36.89 -5.84
N TRP A 277 -23.42 36.58 -4.72
CA TRP A 277 -24.71 37.15 -4.34
C TRP A 277 -24.59 38.58 -3.78
N ILE A 278 -23.58 38.85 -2.95
CA ILE A 278 -23.36 40.18 -2.33
C ILE A 278 -22.78 41.17 -3.32
N ASP A 279 -21.80 40.75 -4.14
CA ASP A 279 -21.18 41.58 -5.17
C ASP A 279 -21.05 40.79 -6.49
N PRO A 280 -22.05 40.87 -7.38
CA PRO A 280 -22.06 40.16 -8.65
C PRO A 280 -20.86 40.47 -9.56
N GLN A 281 -20.23 41.64 -9.43
CA GLN A 281 -19.07 42.00 -10.24
C GLN A 281 -17.84 41.17 -9.84
N SER A 282 -17.77 40.72 -8.59
CA SER A 282 -16.68 39.89 -8.05
C SER A 282 -16.84 38.38 -8.33
N ALA A 283 -18.01 37.95 -8.81
CA ALA A 283 -18.33 36.54 -9.08
C ALA A 283 -17.28 35.77 -9.92
N PRO A 284 -16.72 36.30 -11.03
CA PRO A 284 -15.70 35.56 -11.79
C PRO A 284 -14.41 35.34 -10.99
N PHE A 285 -14.02 36.29 -10.14
CA PHE A 285 -12.84 36.15 -9.28
C PHE A 285 -13.07 35.13 -8.16
N ALA A 286 -14.27 35.11 -7.57
CA ALA A 286 -14.65 34.10 -6.58
C ALA A 286 -14.65 32.68 -7.18
N ALA A 287 -15.18 32.52 -8.40
CA ALA A 287 -15.16 31.26 -9.12
C ALA A 287 -13.73 30.82 -9.47
N ALA A 288 -12.89 31.74 -9.97
CA ALA A 288 -11.48 31.47 -10.26
C ALA A 288 -10.71 31.05 -8.99
N GLY A 289 -10.95 31.73 -7.86
CA GLY A 289 -10.37 31.37 -6.56
C GLY A 289 -10.79 29.99 -6.09
N ALA A 290 -12.07 29.63 -6.24
CA ALA A 290 -12.56 28.29 -5.90
C ALA A 290 -11.95 27.20 -6.78
N VAL A 291 -11.82 27.44 -8.09
CA VAL A 291 -11.15 26.51 -9.01
C VAL A 291 -9.67 26.36 -8.65
N ALA A 292 -8.97 27.46 -8.36
CA ALA A 292 -7.56 27.43 -7.97
C ALA A 292 -7.36 26.66 -6.65
N ALA A 293 -8.24 26.84 -5.67
CA ALA A 293 -8.19 26.13 -4.39
C ALA A 293 -8.29 24.60 -4.55
N VAL A 294 -9.01 24.12 -5.56
CA VAL A 294 -9.10 22.69 -5.90
C VAL A 294 -7.97 22.23 -6.80
N ALA A 295 -7.55 23.05 -7.77
CA ALA A 295 -6.56 22.67 -8.78
C ALA A 295 -5.12 22.63 -8.22
N LEU A 296 -4.72 23.60 -7.39
CA LEU A 296 -3.35 23.71 -6.88
C LEU A 296 -2.90 22.47 -6.09
N PRO A 297 -3.68 21.91 -5.15
CA PRO A 297 -3.28 20.69 -4.43
C PRO A 297 -3.21 19.43 -5.29
N LEU A 298 -3.86 19.42 -6.47
CA LEU A 298 -3.82 18.28 -7.40
C LEU A 298 -2.57 18.30 -8.29
N THR A 299 -1.94 19.46 -8.43
CA THR A 299 -0.73 19.65 -9.25
C THR A 299 0.59 19.55 -8.48
N LEU A 300 0.52 19.57 -7.14
CA LEU A 300 1.67 19.43 -6.22
C LEU A 300 1.84 17.95 -5.80
#